data_AF-A0A351NTS7-F1
#
_entry.id   AF-A0A351NTS7-F1
#
_cell.length_a   1.000
_cell.length_b   1.000
_cell.length_c   1.000
_cell.angle_alpha   90.00
_cell.angle_beta   90.00
_cell.angle_gamma   90.00
#
_symmetry.space_group_name_H-M   'P 1'
#
loop_
_entity.id
_entity.type
_entity.pdbx_description
1 polymer ?
#
loop_
_entity_poly.entity_id
_entity_poly.type
_entity_poly.pdbx_seq_one_letter_code
_entity_poly.pdbx_strand_id
1 'polypeptide(L)' 'NHSEQSNAEISLSEENIRGLTAKRNILKGEEITVLYTLY' A
#
# COMPACT_ATOMS: atom_id res chain seq x y z
N ASN A 1 1.75 -6.44 3.91
CA ASN A 1 2.65 -6.27 5.08
C ASN A 1 3.38 -4.93 5.04
N HIS A 2 4.11 -4.59 6.12
CA HIS A 2 5.04 -3.45 6.15
C HIS A 2 6.28 -3.73 5.29
N SER A 3 6.77 -2.73 4.55
CA SER A 3 8.11 -2.76 3.93
C SER A 3 8.62 -1.35 3.66
N GLU A 4 9.90 -1.08 3.92
CA GLU A 4 10.57 0.18 3.55
C GLU A 4 10.60 0.41 2.04
N GLN A 5 10.67 -0.67 1.26
CA GLN A 5 10.63 -0.67 -0.21
C GLN A 5 9.26 -1.08 -0.74
N SER A 6 8.19 -0.57 -0.11
CA SER A 6 6.79 -0.84 -0.47
C SER A 6 6.45 -0.62 -1.94
N ASN A 7 5.62 -1.51 -2.51
CA ASN A 7 5.11 -1.40 -3.88
C ASN A 7 3.72 -0.72 -3.98
N ALA A 8 3.10 -0.42 -2.85
CA ALA A 8 1.85 0.35 -2.77
C ALA A 8 1.89 1.39 -1.63
N GLU A 9 0.89 2.27 -1.62
CA GLU A 9 0.62 3.21 -0.54
C GLU A 9 -0.85 3.23 -0.14
N ILE A 10 -1.12 3.66 1.09
CA ILE A 10 -2.47 3.80 1.63
C ILE A 10 -2.95 5.23 1.37
N SER A 11 -4.01 5.39 0.59
CA SER A 11 -4.63 6.69 0.28
C SER A 11 -6.03 6.78 0.90
N LEU A 12 -6.42 7.94 1.43
CA LEU A 12 -7.80 8.16 1.87
C LEU A 12 -8.68 8.32 0.62
N SER A 13 -9.71 7.48 0.50
CA SER A 13 -10.66 7.56 -0.61
C SER A 13 -11.89 8.34 -0.20
N GLU A 14 -12.45 7.99 0.97
CA GLU A 14 -13.66 8.59 1.53
C GLU A 14 -13.57 8.60 3.05
N GLU A 15 -14.56 9.19 3.72
CA GLU A 15 -14.63 9.16 5.18
C GLU A 15 -14.60 7.71 5.69
N ASN A 16 -13.61 7.39 6.52
CA ASN A 16 -13.36 6.04 7.05
C ASN A 16 -13.03 4.95 6.00
N ILE A 17 -12.77 5.31 4.74
CA ILE A 17 -12.36 4.37 3.69
C ILE A 17 -10.97 4.71 3.17
N ARG A 18 -10.07 3.73 3.21
CA ARG A 18 -8.71 3.83 2.66
C ARG A 18 -8.50 2.79 1.57
N GLY A 19 -7.99 3.25 0.44
CA GLY A 19 -7.58 2.40 -0.68
C GLY A 19 -6.08 2.15 -0.70
N LEU A 20 -5.67 1.20 -1.53
CA LEU A 20 -4.27 0.97 -1.87
C LEU A 20 -4.01 1.44 -3.30
N THR A 21 -2.99 2.28 -3.48
CA THR A 21 -2.53 2.73 -4.79
C THR A 21 -1.19 2.08 -5.10
N ALA A 22 -1.10 1.37 -6.22
CA ALA A 22 0.16 0.76 -6.65
C ALA A 22 1.13 1.84 -7.15
N LYS A 23 2.36 1.84 -6.65
CA LYS A 23 3.42 2.79 -7.06
C LYS A 23 4.09 2.40 -8.37
N ARG A 24 3.95 1.13 -8.75
CA ARG A 24 4.47 0.52 -9.98
C ARG A 24 3.60 -0.67 -10.37
N ASN A 25 3.87 -1.25 -11.53
CA ASN A 25 3.27 -2.53 -11.91
C ASN A 25 3.61 -3.61 -10.87
N ILE A 26 2.59 -4.36 -10.44
CA ILE A 26 2.69 -5.48 -9.50
C ILE A 26 2.39 -6.75 -10.27
N LEU A 27 3.28 -7.74 -10.19
CA LEU A 27 3.14 -8.99 -10.92
C LEU A 27 2.16 -9.94 -10.21
N LYS A 28 1.56 -10.87 -10.95
CA LYS A 28 0.67 -11.88 -10.38
C LYS A 28 1.45 -12.74 -9.37
N GLY A 29 0.95 -12.82 -8.14
CA GLY A 29 1.58 -13.56 -7.04
C GLY A 29 2.62 -12.76 -6.26
N GLU A 30 2.94 -11.54 -6.69
CA GLU A 30 3.74 -10.61 -5.90
C GLU A 30 2.94 -10.10 -4.70
N GLU A 31 3.56 -10.06 -3.52
CA GLU A 31 2.91 -9.53 -2.32
C GLU A 31 2.75 -8.01 -2.40
N ILE A 32 1.57 -7.50 -2.05
CA ILE A 32 1.34 -6.06 -1.87
C ILE A 32 1.86 -5.64 -0.49
N THR A 33 2.79 -4.69 -0.48
CA THR A 33 3.41 -4.13 0.72
C THR A 33 3.27 -2.62 0.76
N VAL A 34 3.12 -2.08 1.96
CA VAL A 34 2.90 -0.66 2.24
C VAL A 34 3.89 -0.18 3.29
N LEU A 35 4.32 1.07 3.21
CA LEU A 35 5.07 1.71 4.29
C LEU A 35 4.07 2.35 5.26
N TYR A 36 4.17 2.02 6.55
CA TYR A 36 3.41 2.66 7.62
C TYR A 36 4.24 2.74 8.89
N THR A 37 3.97 3.78 9.70
CA THR A 37 4.50 3.92 11.06
C THR A 37 3.33 3.73 12.03
N LEU A 38 3.51 2.90 13.05
CA LEU A 38 2.56 2.78 14.14
C LEU A 38 2.92 3.85 15.19
N TYR A 39 1.94 4.67 15.56
CA TYR A 39 2.04 5.63 16.66
C TYR A 39 1.21 5.14 17.85
#